data_AF-A0A951GE64-F1
#
_entry.id   AF-A0A951GE64-F1
#
_cell.length_a   1.000
_cell.length_b   1.000
_cell.length_c   1.000
_cell.angle_alpha   90.00
_cell.angle_beta   90.00
_cell.angle_gamma   90.00
#
_symmetry.space_group_name_H-M   'P 1'
#
loop_
_entity.id
_entity.type
_entity.pdbx_description
1 polymer ?
#
loop_
_entity_poly.entity_id
_entity_poly.type
_entity_poly.pdbx_seq_one_letter_code
_entity_poly.pdbx_strand_id
1 'polypeptide(L)' 'LGDANTAIGAAKGEHDLSGLAGHRLRSHGGVGEQRVPFILSRPLTPEYRDIAAARRLRNYDIFDFALNGVG' A
#
# COMPACT_ATOMS: atom_id res chain seq x y z
N LEU A 1 2.27 14.11 -1.80
CA LEU A 1 2.88 13.49 -3.02
C LEU A 1 4.37 13.40 -2.78
N GLY A 2 5.02 12.31 -3.20
CA GLY A 2 6.45 12.12 -3.01
C GLY A 2 7.04 11.13 -4.02
N ASP A 3 8.36 11.07 -4.06
CA ASP A 3 9.17 10.10 -4.81
C ASP A 3 10.33 9.60 -3.94
N ALA A 4 11.30 8.89 -4.54
CA ALA A 4 12.42 8.31 -3.81
C ALA A 4 13.31 9.34 -3.06
N ASN A 5 13.32 10.60 -3.51
CA ASN A 5 14.18 11.66 -2.98
C ASN A 5 13.41 12.79 -2.31
N THR A 6 12.09 12.88 -2.54
CA THR A 6 11.31 14.06 -2.19
C THR A 6 9.98 13.65 -1.55
N ALA A 7 9.61 14.33 -0.46
CA ALA A 7 8.28 14.23 0.12
C ALA A 7 7.72 15.65 0.34
N ILE A 8 6.44 15.85 0.01
CA ILE A 8 5.72 17.09 0.30
C ILE A 8 5.11 16.99 1.70
N GLY A 9 5.54 17.87 2.60
CA GLY A 9 4.86 18.09 3.89
C GLY A 9 4.07 19.41 3.90
N ALA A 10 3.52 19.77 5.08
CA ALA A 10 2.59 20.90 5.23
C ALA A 10 3.24 22.30 5.04
N ALA A 11 4.12 22.73 5.94
CA ALA A 11 4.83 24.01 5.84
C ALA A 11 6.25 23.92 6.41
N LYS A 12 7.15 24.81 5.99
CA LYS A 12 8.57 24.81 6.42
C LYS A 12 8.73 24.82 7.95
N GLY A 13 7.92 25.62 8.65
CA GLY A 13 7.97 25.72 10.12
C GLY A 13 7.44 24.50 10.86
N GLU A 14 6.74 23.60 10.16
CA GLU A 14 6.17 22.37 10.71
C GLU A 14 7.05 21.14 10.40
N HIS A 15 8.21 21.34 9.77
CA HIS A 15 9.15 20.27 9.40
C HIS A 15 10.33 20.22 10.38
N ASP A 16 10.04 20.11 11.67
CA ASP A 16 11.09 19.78 12.65
C ASP A 16 11.55 18.33 12.46
N LEU A 17 12.80 18.15 12.05
CA LEU A 17 13.40 16.84 11.82
C LEU A 17 14.20 16.33 13.03
N SER A 18 14.20 17.05 14.16
CA SER A 18 14.91 16.66 15.39
C SER A 18 14.52 15.24 15.85
N GLY A 19 13.25 14.86 15.67
CA GLY A 19 12.71 13.53 15.98
C GLY A 19 13.29 12.38 15.17
N LEU A 20 14.07 12.63 14.11
CA LEU A 20 14.76 11.57 13.38
C LEU A 20 15.93 10.97 14.16
N ALA A 21 16.46 11.66 15.18
CA ALA A 21 17.56 11.18 16.01
C ALA A 21 18.77 10.63 15.23
N GLY A 22 19.11 11.28 14.10
CA GLY A 22 20.22 10.87 13.21
C GLY A 22 19.86 9.80 12.17
N HIS A 23 18.61 9.31 12.16
CA HIS A 23 18.12 8.40 11.12
C HIS A 23 17.71 9.14 9.84
N ARG A 24 17.67 8.39 8.72
CA ARG A 24 17.18 8.91 7.44
C ARG A 24 15.66 9.06 7.46
N LEU A 25 15.18 10.16 6.89
CA LEU A 25 13.74 10.36 6.67
C LEU A 25 13.19 9.22 5.81
N ARG A 26 12.08 8.64 6.28
CA ARG A 26 11.25 7.72 5.50
C ARG A 26 9.86 8.31 5.41
N SER A 27 9.33 8.36 4.20
CA SER A 27 7.99 8.85 3.93
C SER A 27 7.20 7.81 3.15
N HIS A 28 5.93 8.12 2.91
CA HIS A 28 5.14 7.49 1.87
C HIS A 28 4.29 8.51 1.09
N GLY A 29 3.46 8.05 0.16
CA GLY A 29 2.57 8.86 -0.68
C GLY A 29 3.03 9.03 -2.13
N GLY A 30 4.08 8.34 -2.54
CA GLY A 30 4.54 8.25 -3.93
C GLY A 30 3.97 7.06 -4.68
N VAL A 31 4.06 7.10 -6.02
CA VAL A 31 3.56 6.02 -6.90
C VAL A 31 4.35 4.72 -6.69
N GLY A 32 5.64 4.82 -6.37
CA GLY A 32 6.50 3.67 -6.10
C GLY A 32 6.07 2.83 -4.88
N GLU A 33 5.29 3.42 -3.98
CA GLU A 33 4.89 2.79 -2.71
C GLU A 33 3.48 2.18 -2.78
N GLN A 34 2.83 2.23 -3.95
CA GLN A 34 1.47 1.69 -4.13
C GLN A 34 1.40 0.15 -4.08
N ARG A 35 2.53 -0.55 -4.22
CA ARG A 35 2.59 -2.01 -4.13
C ARG A 35 2.52 -2.42 -2.66
N VAL A 36 1.42 -3.07 -2.28
CA VAL A 36 1.21 -3.60 -0.92
C VAL A 36 0.90 -5.11 -0.98
N PRO A 37 1.20 -5.88 0.07
CA PRO A 37 0.79 -7.27 0.17
C PRO A 37 -0.74 -7.41 0.11
N PHE A 38 -1.21 -8.50 -0.50
CA PHE A 38 -2.62 -8.89 -0.55
C PHE A 38 -2.73 -10.34 -0.08
N ILE A 39 -3.15 -10.55 1.17
CA ILE A 39 -3.07 -11.84 1.86
C ILE A 39 -4.42 -12.17 2.49
N LEU A 40 -4.87 -13.41 2.31
CA LEU A 40 -6.09 -13.96 2.94
C LEU A 40 -5.72 -15.23 3.71
N SER A 41 -6.40 -15.49 4.82
CA SER A 41 -6.16 -16.65 5.68
C SER A 41 -6.85 -17.94 5.20
N ARG A 42 -7.64 -17.85 4.13
CA ARG A 42 -8.36 -18.96 3.51
C ARG A 42 -8.02 -19.03 2.02
N PRO A 43 -8.05 -20.23 1.42
CA PRO A 43 -7.82 -20.36 -0.01
C PRO A 43 -8.93 -19.66 -0.79
N LEU A 44 -8.57 -19.15 -1.98
CA LEU A 44 -9.55 -18.60 -2.90
C LEU A 44 -10.41 -19.69 -3.53
N THR A 45 -11.62 -19.36 -3.94
CA THR A 45 -12.39 -20.20 -4.86
C THR A 45 -11.71 -20.22 -6.25
N PRO A 46 -12.02 -21.20 -7.14
CA PRO A 46 -11.51 -21.20 -8.50
C PRO A 46 -11.79 -19.88 -9.25
N GLU A 47 -13.00 -19.35 -9.11
CA GLU A 47 -13.45 -18.14 -9.80
C GLU A 47 -12.60 -16.92 -9.38
N TYR A 48 -12.32 -16.79 -8.08
CA TYR A 48 -11.52 -15.67 -7.58
C TYR A 48 -10.01 -15.83 -7.85
N ARG A 49 -9.52 -17.06 -8.05
CA ARG A 49 -8.17 -17.29 -8.59
C ARG A 49 -8.05 -16.75 -10.02
N ASP A 50 -9.05 -17.00 -10.86
CA ASP A 50 -9.04 -16.55 -12.25
C ASP A 50 -9.11 -15.01 -12.33
N ILE A 51 -9.94 -14.37 -11.48
CA ILE A 51 -9.98 -12.91 -11.37
C ILE A 51 -8.61 -12.35 -10.95
N ALA A 52 -7.97 -12.95 -9.94
CA ALA A 52 -6.64 -12.53 -9.49
C ALA A 52 -5.55 -12.70 -10.56
N ALA A 53 -5.68 -13.70 -11.44
CA ALA A 53 -4.77 -13.91 -12.55
C ALA A 53 -5.02 -12.94 -13.73
N ALA A 54 -6.27 -12.56 -13.97
CA ALA A 54 -6.65 -11.74 -15.12
C ALA A 54 -6.34 -10.24 -14.95
N ARG A 55 -6.22 -9.74 -13.70
CA ARG A 55 -5.97 -8.32 -13.44
C ARG A 55 -5.08 -8.07 -12.24
N ARG A 56 -4.46 -6.88 -12.23
CA ARG A 56 -3.77 -6.38 -11.03
C ARG A 56 -4.78 -6.04 -9.94
N LEU A 57 -4.58 -6.61 -8.76
CA LEU A 57 -5.37 -6.28 -7.56
C LEU A 57 -4.98 -4.93 -6.97
N ARG A 58 -5.97 -4.27 -6.38
CA ARG A 58 -5.88 -3.04 -5.61
C ARG A 58 -6.16 -3.38 -4.16
N ASN A 59 -5.60 -2.60 -3.23
CA ASN A 59 -5.78 -2.82 -1.80
C ASN A 59 -7.26 -2.92 -1.38
N TYR A 60 -8.13 -2.10 -1.98
CA TYR A 60 -9.56 -2.10 -1.68
C TYR A 60 -10.32 -3.30 -2.24
N ASP A 61 -9.74 -4.10 -3.16
CA ASP A 61 -10.34 -5.37 -3.59
C ASP A 61 -10.37 -6.40 -2.45
N ILE A 62 -9.63 -6.16 -1.35
CA ILE A 62 -9.54 -7.10 -0.22
C ILE A 62 -10.91 -7.41 0.39
N PHE A 63 -11.85 -6.44 0.38
CA PHE A 63 -13.18 -6.66 0.93
C PHE A 63 -14.00 -7.62 0.08
N ASP A 64 -13.98 -7.44 -1.24
CA ASP A 64 -14.68 -8.34 -2.17
C ASP A 64 -14.12 -9.76 -2.07
N PHE A 65 -12.80 -9.89 -2.14
CA PHE A 65 -12.12 -11.19 -2.05
C PHE A 65 -12.34 -11.88 -0.69
N ALA A 66 -12.30 -11.14 0.41
CA ALA A 66 -12.49 -11.72 1.75
C ALA A 66 -13.94 -12.15 2.02
N LEU A 67 -14.93 -11.45 1.45
CA LEU A 67 -16.34 -11.73 1.69
C LEU A 67 -16.90 -12.77 0.71
N ASN A 68 -16.46 -12.74 -0.54
CA ASN A 68 -17.09 -13.50 -1.62
C ASN A 68 -16.16 -14.53 -2.25
N GLY A 69 -14.85 -14.43 -2.01
CA GLY A 69 -13.84 -15.15 -2.79
C GLY A 69 -13.10 -16.26 -2.06
N VAL A 70 -13.48 -16.57 -0.81
CA VAL A 70 -12.84 -17.61 0.00
C VAL A 70 -13.84 -18.68 0.44
N GLY A 71 -13.36 -19.92 0.54
CA GLY A 71 -14.15 -21.10 0.93
C GLY A 71 -13.26 -22.19 1.50
#